data_AF-A0A1A9KFX6-F1
#
_entry.id   AF-A0A1A9KFX6-F1
#
_cell.length_a   1.000
_cell.length_b   1.000
_cell.length_c   1.000
_cell.angle_alpha   90.00
_cell.angle_beta   90.00
_cell.angle_gamma   90.00
#
_symmetry.space_group_name_H-M   'P 1'
#
loop_
_entity.id
_entity.type
_entity.pdbx_description
1 polymer ?
#
loop_
_entity_poly.entity_id
_entity_poly.type
_entity_poly.pdbx_seq_one_letter_code
_entity_poly.pdbx_strand_id
1 'polypeptide(L)'
;MNDLTKLKELAERASALHGTPSLEHSAAITEFRSAANPQAILGLIAEIEEHDGILNVWRGRTQRAEAEAERLKAENEALREKLNDCAISLHGEMLQKYGGQMPEDMHPVTRRNYDRDMAEVEEYRAALEGGADDRP
;
A
#
# COMPACT_ATOMS: atom_id res chain seq x y z
N MET A 1 26.99 -8.92 -19.72
CA MET A 1 26.48 -9.83 -18.67
C MET A 1 27.66 -10.63 -18.17
N ASN A 2 28.27 -10.17 -17.09
CA ASN A 2 29.31 -10.95 -16.40
C ASN A 2 28.62 -12.11 -15.69
N ASP A 3 29.18 -13.31 -15.77
CA ASP A 3 28.66 -14.44 -15.00
C ASP A 3 28.99 -14.22 -13.52
N LEU A 4 28.07 -13.58 -12.80
CA LEU A 4 28.18 -13.27 -11.37
C LEU A 4 28.40 -14.52 -10.53
N THR A 5 27.80 -15.64 -10.94
CA THR A 5 27.97 -16.94 -10.29
C THR A 5 29.41 -17.38 -10.39
N LYS A 6 29.99 -17.30 -11.60
CA LYS A 6 31.40 -17.66 -11.81
C LYS A 6 32.36 -16.74 -11.08
N LEU A 7 32.09 -15.43 -11.08
CA LEU A 7 32.92 -14.46 -10.36
C LEU A 7 32.90 -14.72 -8.84
N LYS A 8 31.73 -15.08 -8.29
CA LYS A 8 31.55 -15.46 -6.88
C LYS A 8 32.33 -16.72 -6.53
N GLU A 9 32.22 -17.78 -7.34
CA GLU A 9 32.99 -19.02 -7.14
C GLU A 9 34.50 -18.77 -7.13
N LEU A 10 35.00 -17.95 -8.05
CA LEU A 10 36.42 -17.60 -8.12
C LEU A 10 36.86 -16.77 -6.91
N ALA A 11 36.03 -15.83 -6.46
CA ALA A 11 36.30 -15.04 -5.26
C ALA A 11 36.38 -15.92 -4.00
N GLU A 12 35.42 -16.84 -3.83
CA GLU A 12 35.38 -17.79 -2.72
C GLU A 12 36.60 -18.71 -2.72
N ARG A 13 36.97 -19.26 -3.88
CA ARG A 13 38.16 -20.10 -4.04
C ARG A 13 39.46 -19.35 -3.74
N ALA A 14 39.60 -18.12 -4.23
CA ALA A 14 40.78 -17.29 -3.96
C ALA A 14 40.88 -16.89 -2.48
N SER A 15 39.74 -16.63 -1.83
CA SER A 15 39.66 -16.33 -0.39
C SER A 15 40.04 -17.54 0.46
N ALA A 16 39.57 -18.75 0.11
CA ALA A 16 39.86 -19.98 0.85
C ALA A 16 41.36 -20.33 0.87
N LEU A 17 42.10 -19.95 -0.18
CA LEU A 17 43.55 -20.18 -0.30
C LEU A 17 44.37 -18.99 0.21
N HIS A 18 43.76 -17.94 0.76
CA HIS A 18 44.45 -16.74 1.20
C HIS A 18 45.41 -17.04 2.38
N GLY A 19 46.64 -16.54 2.30
CA GLY A 19 47.64 -16.75 3.35
C GLY A 19 48.37 -18.10 3.31
N THR A 20 48.05 -18.96 2.34
CA THR A 20 48.79 -20.20 2.05
C THR A 20 49.53 -20.06 0.71
N PRO A 21 50.80 -19.62 0.69
CA PRO A 21 51.55 -19.47 -0.55
C PRO A 21 51.75 -20.84 -1.21
N SER A 22 51.00 -21.11 -2.26
CA SER A 22 51.06 -22.34 -3.05
C SER A 22 50.86 -22.04 -4.53
N LEU A 23 51.20 -23.01 -5.40
CA LEU A 23 50.89 -22.90 -6.83
C LEU A 23 49.38 -22.78 -7.08
N GLU A 24 48.57 -23.47 -6.26
CA GLU A 24 47.11 -23.38 -6.32
C GLU A 24 46.60 -21.99 -5.92
N HIS A 25 47.19 -21.37 -4.89
CA HIS A 25 46.87 -19.99 -4.50
C HIS A 25 47.18 -19.00 -5.63
N SER A 26 48.35 -19.13 -6.25
CA SER A 26 48.76 -18.28 -7.38
C SER A 26 47.81 -18.42 -8.57
N ALA A 27 47.42 -19.66 -8.90
CA ALA A 27 46.47 -19.95 -9.96
C ALA A 27 45.08 -19.36 -9.67
N ALA A 28 44.55 -19.56 -8.46
CA ALA A 28 43.25 -19.06 -8.05
C ALA A 28 43.18 -17.52 -8.06
N ILE A 29 44.22 -16.83 -7.57
CA ILE A 29 44.29 -15.36 -7.64
C ILE A 29 44.37 -14.87 -9.09
N THR A 30 45.11 -15.55 -9.95
CA THR A 30 45.25 -15.17 -11.36
C THR A 30 43.93 -15.31 -12.10
N GLU A 31 43.23 -16.42 -11.90
CA GLU A 31 41.92 -16.70 -12.48
C GLU A 31 40.88 -15.66 -12.01
N PHE A 32 40.85 -15.38 -10.70
CA PHE A 32 39.99 -14.33 -10.15
C PHE A 32 40.32 -12.95 -10.72
N ARG A 33 41.59 -12.54 -10.80
CA ARG A 33 41.98 -11.22 -11.35
C ARG A 33 41.65 -11.06 -12.82
N SER A 34 41.72 -12.14 -13.60
CA SER A 34 41.33 -12.13 -15.01
C SER A 34 39.83 -11.89 -15.17
N ALA A 35 39.02 -12.56 -14.34
CA ALA A 35 37.56 -12.37 -14.31
C ALA A 35 37.16 -11.01 -13.72
N ALA A 36 37.76 -10.61 -12.61
CA ALA A 36 37.58 -9.32 -11.93
C ALA A 36 38.46 -8.21 -12.54
N ASN A 37 38.57 -8.18 -13.87
CA ASN A 37 39.32 -7.13 -14.54
C ASN A 37 38.64 -5.75 -14.33
N PRO A 38 39.36 -4.62 -14.56
CA PRO A 38 38.80 -3.29 -14.31
C PRO A 38 37.48 -3.02 -15.01
N GLN A 39 37.28 -3.54 -16.23
CA GLN A 39 36.02 -3.37 -16.96
C GLN A 39 34.86 -4.12 -16.30
N ALA A 40 35.12 -5.31 -15.79
CA ALA A 40 34.13 -6.08 -15.04
C ALA A 40 33.73 -5.38 -13.74
N ILE A 41 34.70 -4.84 -13.01
CA ILE A 41 34.45 -4.07 -11.77
C ILE A 41 33.64 -2.80 -12.08
N LEU A 42 34.03 -2.04 -13.10
CA LEU A 42 33.29 -0.84 -13.50
C LEU A 42 31.86 -1.16 -13.94
N GLY A 43 31.64 -2.28 -14.63
CA GLY A 43 30.30 -2.76 -14.98
C GLY A 43 29.43 -3.02 -13.74
N LEU A 44 29.99 -3.70 -12.73
CA LEU A 44 29.27 -3.97 -11.48
C LEU A 44 28.95 -2.69 -10.71
N ILE A 45 29.87 -1.72 -10.69
CA ILE A 45 29.64 -0.41 -10.06
C ILE A 45 28.48 0.31 -10.77
N ALA A 46 28.49 0.35 -12.10
CA ALA A 46 27.43 0.99 -12.88
C ALA A 46 26.05 0.33 -12.63
N GLU A 47 25.99 -1.00 -12.56
CA GLU A 47 24.76 -1.73 -12.23
C GLU A 47 24.25 -1.41 -10.82
N ILE A 48 25.15 -1.28 -9.83
CA ILE A 48 24.78 -0.88 -8.46
C ILE A 48 24.24 0.54 -8.43
N GLU A 49 24.91 1.49 -9.09
CA GLU A 49 24.46 2.88 -9.18
C GLU A 49 23.09 2.99 -9.86
N GLU A 50 22.84 2.20 -10.90
CA GLU A 50 21.53 2.11 -11.57
C GLU A 50 20.46 1.55 -10.62
N HIS A 51 20.74 0.45 -9.93
CA HIS A 51 19.81 -0.14 -8.97
C HIS A 51 19.48 0.82 -7.83
N ASP A 52 20.46 1.54 -7.29
CA ASP A 52 20.24 2.56 -6.26
C ASP A 52 19.33 3.69 -6.79
N GLY A 53 19.53 4.11 -8.04
CA GLY A 53 18.65 5.06 -8.72
C GLY A 53 17.20 4.56 -8.78
N ILE A 54 17.00 3.31 -9.20
CA ILE A 54 15.67 2.69 -9.28
C ILE A 54 15.02 2.59 -7.90
N LEU A 55 15.75 2.12 -6.89
CA LEU A 55 15.25 1.98 -5.52
C LEU A 55 14.82 3.31 -4.91
N ASN A 56 15.58 4.38 -5.16
CA ASN A 56 15.24 5.73 -4.70
C ASN A 56 13.94 6.25 -5.34
N VAL A 57 13.77 6.02 -6.65
CA VAL A 57 12.54 6.39 -7.36
C VAL A 57 11.35 5.61 -6.82
N TRP A 58 11.48 4.30 -6.64
CA TRP A 58 10.44 3.45 -6.09
C TRP A 58 10.05 3.88 -4.68
N ARG A 59 11.03 4.10 -3.79
CA ARG A 59 10.79 4.59 -2.43
C ARG A 59 10.00 5.90 -2.44
N GLY A 60 10.38 6.86 -3.28
CA GLY A 60 9.68 8.13 -3.39
C GLY A 60 8.27 8.01 -3.98
N ARG A 61 7.99 7.00 -4.82
CA ARG A 61 6.64 6.72 -5.32
C ARG A 61 5.78 6.08 -4.24
N THR A 62 6.31 5.09 -3.53
CA THR A 62 5.62 4.39 -2.43
C THR A 62 5.24 5.38 -1.33
N GLN A 63 6.16 6.23 -0.87
CA GLN A 63 5.87 7.23 0.15
C GLN A 63 4.74 8.20 -0.26
N ARG A 64 4.72 8.63 -1.52
CA ARG A 64 3.65 9.49 -2.03
C ARG A 64 2.31 8.75 -2.11
N ALA A 65 2.32 7.49 -2.53
CA ALA A 65 1.12 6.67 -2.58
C ALA A 65 0.55 6.41 -1.18
N GLU A 66 1.40 6.13 -0.20
CA GLU A 66 1.01 5.97 1.21
C GLU A 66 0.43 7.26 1.79
N ALA A 67 1.09 8.39 1.57
CA ALA A 67 0.59 9.70 2.01
C ALA A 67 -0.76 10.05 1.38
N GLU A 68 -0.94 9.71 0.10
CA GLU A 68 -2.21 9.92 -0.60
C GLU A 68 -3.31 8.99 -0.08
N ALA A 69 -2.99 7.72 0.20
CA ALA A 69 -3.94 6.77 0.77
C ALA A 69 -4.43 7.23 2.15
N GLU A 70 -3.53 7.69 3.02
CA GLU A 70 -3.90 8.24 4.33
C GLU A 70 -4.73 9.53 4.19
N ARG A 71 -4.40 10.40 3.24
CA ARG A 71 -5.19 11.60 2.94
C ARG A 71 -6.61 11.24 2.50
N LEU A 72 -6.75 10.32 1.56
CA LEU A 72 -8.05 9.87 1.06
C LEU A 72 -8.86 9.16 2.13
N LYS A 73 -8.21 8.38 3.00
CA LYS A 73 -8.86 7.73 4.14
C LYS A 73 -9.41 8.76 5.13
N ALA A 74 -8.63 9.79 5.47
CA ALA A 74 -9.08 10.87 6.34
C ALA A 74 -10.24 11.67 5.70
N GLU A 75 -10.17 11.95 4.40
CA GLU A 75 -11.25 12.61 3.67
C GLU A 75 -12.52 11.76 3.63
N ASN A 76 -12.40 10.45 3.41
CA ASN A 76 -13.54 9.54 3.40
C ASN A 76 -14.22 9.49 4.77
N GLU A 77 -13.45 9.42 5.85
CA GLU A 77 -13.98 9.45 7.21
C GLU A 77 -14.74 10.76 7.50
N ALA A 78 -14.16 11.91 7.12
CA ALA A 78 -14.82 13.21 7.28
C ALA A 78 -16.11 13.33 6.45
N LEU A 79 -16.16 12.70 5.26
CA LEU A 79 -17.36 12.66 4.45
C LEU A 79 -18.43 11.74 5.05
N ARG A 80 -18.02 10.59 5.61
CA ARG A 80 -18.94 9.68 6.32
C ARG A 80 -19.57 10.35 7.53
N GLU A 81 -18.79 11.09 8.31
CA GLU A 81 -19.29 11.87 9.45
C GLU A 81 -20.34 12.91 9.00
N LYS A 82 -20.02 13.72 7.98
CA LYS A 82 -20.97 14.71 7.44
C LYS A 82 -22.24 14.08 6.89
N LEU A 83 -22.14 12.92 6.23
CA LEU A 83 -23.30 12.22 5.70
C LEU A 83 -24.17 11.69 6.84
N ASN A 84 -23.55 11.15 7.90
CA ASN A 84 -24.26 10.70 9.09
C ASN A 84 -24.99 11.86 9.78
N ASP A 85 -24.34 13.01 9.98
CA ASP A 85 -24.97 14.21 10.55
C ASP A 85 -26.19 14.66 9.72
N CYS A 86 -26.05 14.64 8.39
CA CYS A 86 -27.14 14.95 7.47
C CYS A 86 -28.32 13.97 7.62
N ALA A 87 -28.03 12.66 7.68
CA ALA A 87 -29.05 11.62 7.85
C ALA A 87 -29.75 11.71 9.21
N ILE A 88 -29.06 12.11 10.28
CA ILE A 88 -29.66 12.39 11.60
C ILE A 88 -30.57 13.61 11.52
N SER A 89 -30.10 14.71 10.92
CA SER A 89 -30.89 15.93 10.76
C SER A 89 -32.19 15.67 9.98
N LEU A 90 -32.08 14.99 8.84
CA LEU A 90 -33.23 14.67 7.99
C LEU A 90 -34.22 13.74 8.70
N HIS A 91 -33.75 12.74 9.44
CA HIS A 91 -34.62 11.91 10.27
C HIS A 91 -35.40 12.74 11.32
N GLY A 92 -34.74 13.72 11.95
CA GLY A 92 -35.39 14.65 12.88
C GLY A 92 -36.47 15.51 12.21
N GLU A 93 -36.19 16.06 11.03
CA GLU A 93 -37.18 16.81 10.23
C GLU A 93 -38.37 15.93 9.83
N MET A 94 -38.10 14.68 9.47
CA MET A 94 -39.13 13.70 9.12
C MET A 94 -40.02 13.38 10.33
N LEU A 95 -39.45 13.15 11.52
CA LEU A 95 -40.26 12.98 12.73
C LEU A 95 -41.12 14.21 13.02
N GLN A 96 -40.59 15.43 12.87
CA GLN A 96 -41.36 16.66 13.05
C GLN A 96 -42.54 16.77 12.06
N LYS A 97 -42.34 16.41 10.79
CA LYS A 97 -43.42 16.34 9.77
C LYS A 97 -44.58 15.45 10.19
N TYR A 98 -44.30 14.38 10.93
CA TYR A 98 -45.29 13.44 11.46
C TYR A 98 -45.64 13.67 12.94
N GLY A 99 -45.51 14.91 13.42
CA GLY A 99 -45.98 15.32 14.75
C GLY A 99 -45.08 14.85 15.90
N GLY A 100 -43.82 14.49 15.62
CA GLY A 100 -42.85 14.03 16.61
C GLY A 100 -43.14 12.64 17.17
N GLN A 101 -44.09 11.91 16.60
CA GLN A 101 -44.41 10.54 17.01
C GLN A 101 -43.32 9.59 16.51
N MET A 102 -42.92 8.65 17.36
CA MET A 102 -42.04 7.56 16.94
C MET A 102 -42.80 6.63 15.98
N PRO A 103 -42.12 5.98 15.01
CA PRO A 103 -42.77 5.13 14.02
C PRO A 103 -43.65 4.01 14.61
N GLU A 104 -43.30 3.53 15.81
CA GLU A 104 -44.03 2.49 16.55
C GLU A 104 -45.40 2.98 17.05
N ASP A 105 -45.51 4.29 17.32
CA ASP A 105 -46.72 4.93 17.87
C ASP A 105 -47.61 5.54 16.78
N MET A 106 -47.14 5.56 15.52
CA MET A 106 -47.90 6.12 14.40
C MET A 106 -49.07 5.21 14.00
N HIS A 107 -50.21 5.82 13.64
CA HIS A 107 -51.31 5.10 13.01
C HIS A 107 -50.81 4.39 11.72
N PRO A 108 -51.26 3.16 11.39
CA PRO A 108 -50.69 2.37 10.29
C PRO A 108 -50.59 3.10 8.94
N VAL A 109 -51.55 3.96 8.64
CA VAL A 109 -51.55 4.78 7.40
C VAL A 109 -50.44 5.85 7.43
N THR A 110 -50.24 6.50 8.57
CA THR A 110 -49.18 7.50 8.78
C THR A 110 -47.81 6.85 8.74
N ARG A 111 -47.66 5.69 9.41
CA ARG A 111 -46.43 4.90 9.40
C ARG A 111 -46.02 4.50 7.98
N ARG A 112 -46.95 4.01 7.16
CA ARG A 112 -46.65 3.66 5.76
C ARG A 112 -46.13 4.85 4.94
N ASN A 113 -46.64 6.06 5.21
CA ASN A 113 -46.16 7.26 4.53
C ASN A 113 -44.77 7.66 5.06
N TYR A 114 -44.54 7.56 6.37
CA TYR A 114 -43.23 7.77 6.98
C TYR A 114 -42.17 6.82 6.40
N ASP A 115 -42.46 5.51 6.37
CA ASP A 115 -41.55 4.49 5.85
C ASP A 115 -41.20 4.75 4.38
N ARG A 116 -42.18 5.16 3.56
CA ARG A 116 -41.94 5.54 2.16
C ARG A 116 -41.00 6.74 2.05
N ASP A 117 -41.24 7.77 2.85
CA ASP A 117 -40.46 9.00 2.79
C ASP A 117 -39.05 8.81 3.41
N MET A 118 -38.87 7.83 4.30
CA MET A 118 -37.59 7.46 4.93
C MET A 118 -36.76 6.44 4.14
N ALA A 119 -37.35 5.76 3.15
CA ALA A 119 -36.71 4.64 2.45
C ALA A 119 -35.32 4.99 1.86
N GLU A 120 -35.17 6.19 1.28
CA GLU A 120 -33.91 6.64 0.70
C GLU A 120 -32.84 6.93 1.77
N VAL A 121 -33.26 7.42 2.94
CA VAL A 121 -32.35 7.70 4.07
C VAL A 121 -31.81 6.40 4.67
N GLU A 122 -32.67 5.39 4.77
CA GLU A 122 -32.28 4.05 5.23
C GLU A 122 -31.31 3.38 4.25
N GLU A 123 -31.45 3.60 2.95
CA GLU A 123 -30.48 3.12 1.94
C GLU A 123 -29.10 3.77 2.13
N TYR A 124 -29.05 5.09 2.36
CA TYR A 124 -27.77 5.79 2.63
C TYR A 124 -27.13 5.33 3.95
N ARG A 125 -27.92 5.05 4.99
CA ARG A 125 -27.41 4.50 6.26
C ARG A 125 -26.85 3.10 6.09
N ALA A 126 -27.56 2.23 5.38
CA ALA A 126 -27.08 0.88 5.08
C ALA A 126 -25.77 0.90 4.28
N ALA A 127 -25.63 1.83 3.32
CA ALA A 127 -24.40 2.01 2.56
C ALA A 127 -23.21 2.49 3.42
N LEU A 128 -23.46 3.33 4.43
CA LEU A 128 -22.44 3.75 5.41
C LEU A 128 -21.97 2.59 6.30
N GLU A 129 -22.89 1.70 6.70
CA GLU A 129 -22.58 0.53 7.52
C GLU A 129 -21.84 -0.56 6.71
N GLY A 130 -22.23 -0.79 5.46
CA GLY A 130 -21.61 -1.78 4.57
C GLY A 130 -20.20 -1.42 4.09
N GLY A 131 -19.86 -0.14 4.03
CA GLY A 131 -18.52 0.33 3.65
C GLY A 131 -17.43 0.17 4.73
N ALA A 132 -17.77 -0.36 5.91
CA ALA A 132 -16.83 -0.63 7.00
C ALA A 132 -16.13 -2.00 6.90
N ASP A 133 -16.60 -2.88 5.99
CA ASP A 133 -16.21 -4.30 5.94
C ASP A 133 -15.27 -4.66 4.78
N ASP A 134 -14.96 -3.73 3.87
CA ASP A 134 -13.88 -3.90 2.89
C ASP A 134 -12.51 -3.57 3.54
N ARG A 135 -12.11 -4.43 4.49
CA ARG A 135 -10.73 -4.54 4.99
C ARG A 135 -10.07 -5.76 4.34
N PRO A 136 -9.02 -5.61 3.50
CA PRO A 136 -8.15 -6.72 3.17
C PRO A 136 -7.35 -7.21 4.39
#